data_AF-A0A3C2B964-F1
#
_entry.id   AF-A0A3C2B964-F1
#
_cell.length_a   1.000
_cell.length_b   1.000
_cell.length_c   1.000
_cell.angle_alpha   90.00
_cell.angle_beta   90.00
_cell.angle_gamma   90.00
#
_symmetry.space_group_name_H-M   'P 1'
#
loop_
_entity.id
_entity.type
_entity.pdbx_description
1 polymer ?
#
loop_
_entity_poly.entity_id
_entity_poly.type
_entity_poly.pdbx_seq_one_letter_code
_entity_poly.pdbx_strand_id
1 'polypeptide(L)' 'MPGGGHIEIDAISKWYGEQQVLHEVSLDIAAGEFFSLLGPSGCGK' A
#
# COMPACT_ATOMS: atom_id res chain seq x y z
N MET A 1 7.94 -0.93 25.62
CA MET A 1 7.36 -1.57 24.43
C MET A 1 7.87 -0.78 23.24
N PRO A 2 8.67 -1.33 22.30
CA PRO A 2 8.98 -0.59 21.09
C PRO A 2 7.63 -0.34 20.40
N GLY A 3 7.20 0.92 20.34
CA GLY A 3 5.92 1.30 19.77
C GLY A 3 5.94 0.94 18.29
N GLY A 4 5.02 0.08 17.85
CA GLY A 4 4.80 -0.12 16.42
C GLY A 4 4.44 1.22 15.77
N GLY A 5 4.94 1.47 14.56
CA GLY A 5 4.55 2.63 13.79
C GLY A 5 3.14 2.46 13.21
N HIS A 6 2.40 3.56 13.13
CA HIS A 6 1.23 3.70 12.26
C HIS A 6 1.72 3.99 10.83
N ILE A 7 1.07 3.40 9.83
CA ILE A 7 1.39 3.63 8.41
C ILE A 7 0.13 4.15 7.73
N GLU A 8 0.27 5.29 7.07
CA GLU A 8 -0.79 5.89 6.26
C GLU A 8 -0.28 6.09 4.82
N ILE A 9 -1.11 5.67 3.88
CA ILE A 9 -0.98 5.92 2.44
C ILE A 9 -2.27 6.61 2.03
N ASP A 10 -2.16 7.77 1.41
CA ASP A 10 -3.31 8.56 0.97
C ASP A 10 -3.28 8.77 -0.55
N ALA A 11 -4.31 8.24 -1.22
CA ALA A 11 -4.64 8.44 -2.64
C ALA A 11 -3.44 8.31 -3.59
N ILE A 12 -2.53 7.36 -3.35
CA ILE A 12 -1.33 7.24 -4.17
C ILE A 12 -1.65 6.65 -5.54
N SER A 13 -1.03 7.21 -6.56
CA SER A 13 -1.04 6.66 -7.91
C SER A 13 0.39 6.37 -8.36
N LYS A 14 0.57 5.29 -9.12
CA LYS A 14 1.89 4.84 -9.58
C LYS A 14 1.83 4.46 -11.04
N TRP A 15 2.86 4.88 -11.78
CA TRP A 15 3.06 4.54 -13.18
C TRP A 15 4.41 3.83 -13.38
N TYR A 16 4.43 2.93 -14.36
CA TYR A 16 5.63 2.39 -14.98
C TYR A 16 5.59 2.74 -16.47
N GLY A 17 6.37 3.73 -16.88
CA GLY A 17 6.25 4.32 -18.21
C GLY A 17 4.87 4.96 -18.39
N GLU A 18 4.17 4.60 -19.46
CA GLU A 18 2.81 5.07 -19.74
C GLU A 18 1.72 4.27 -19.01
N GLN A 19 2.07 3.12 -18.42
CA GLN A 19 1.10 2.26 -17.75
C GLN A 19 0.90 2.68 -16.29
N GLN A 20 -0.33 3.06 -15.95
CA GLN A 20 -0.72 3.22 -14.54
C GLN A 20 -0.95 1.85 -13.89
N VAL A 21 -0.36 1.64 -12.73
CA VAL A 21 -0.46 0.38 -11.96
C VAL A 21 -1.10 0.55 -10.59
N LEU A 22 -1.10 1.75 -10.02
CA LEU A 22 -1.89 2.09 -8.83
C LEU A 22 -2.78 3.30 -9.17
N HIS A 23 -4.04 3.21 -8.77
CA HIS A 23 -5.07 4.22 -9.03
C HIS A 23 -5.63 4.69 -7.69
N GLU A 24 -5.17 5.85 -7.21
CA GLU A 24 -5.66 6.52 -5.99
C GLU A 24 -5.83 5.58 -4.79
N VAL A 25 -4.79 4.79 -4.51
CA VAL A 25 -4.82 3.79 -3.44
C VAL A 25 -4.59 4.47 -2.09
N SER A 26 -5.53 4.28 -1.16
CA SER A 26 -5.37 4.64 0.25
C SER A 26 -5.29 3.39 1.13
N LEU A 27 -4.44 3.43 2.15
CA LEU A 27 -4.24 2.36 3.12
C LEU A 27 -3.91 2.96 4.50
N ASP A 28 -4.54 2.42 5.53
CA ASP A 28 -4.29 2.77 6.93
C ASP A 28 -3.97 1.48 7.69
N ILE A 29 -2.77 1.40 8.27
CA ILE A 29 -2.31 0.25 9.05
C ILE A 29 -2.01 0.73 10.47
N ALA A 30 -2.76 0.19 11.43
CA ALA A 30 -2.59 0.52 12.83
C ALA A 30 -1.29 -0.03 13.41
N ALA A 31 -0.79 0.60 14.46
CA ALA A 31 0.38 0.12 15.18
C ALA A 31 0.18 -1.30 15.73
N GLY A 32 1.04 -2.23 15.30
CA GLY A 32 0.97 -3.64 15.72
C GLY A 32 -0.02 -4.50 14.93
N GLU A 33 -0.66 -3.94 13.89
CA GLU A 33 -1.50 -4.69 12.97
C GLU A 33 -0.66 -5.60 12.06
N PHE A 34 -1.13 -6.83 11.85
CA PHE A 34 -0.56 -7.74 10.87
C PHE A 34 -1.28 -7.55 9.54
N PHE A 35 -0.57 -7.07 8.54
CA PHE A 35 -1.11 -6.74 7.22
C PHE A 35 -0.40 -7.50 6.09
N SER A 36 -1.13 -7.86 5.03
CA SER A 36 -0.57 -8.49 3.83
C SER A 36 -1.31 -8.03 2.57
N LEU A 37 -0.55 -7.68 1.53
CA LEU A 37 -1.05 -7.40 0.18
C LEU A 37 -0.97 -8.67 -0.67
N LEU A 38 -2.12 -9.14 -1.16
CA LEU A 38 -2.26 -10.36 -1.95
C LEU A 38 -2.84 -10.05 -3.34
N GLY A 39 -2.44 -10.85 -4.34
CA GLY A 39 -2.88 -10.65 -5.72
C GLY A 39 -1.93 -11.29 -6.75
N PRO A 40 -2.39 -11.45 -8.02
CA PRO A 40 -1.62 -12.07 -9.11
C PRO A 40 -0.31 -11.35 -9.43
N SER A 41 0.60 -11.99 -10.17
CA SER A 41 1.82 -11.32 -10.67
C SER A 41 1.46 -10.07 -11.47
N GLY A 42 2.15 -8.95 -11.22
CA GLY A 42 1.95 -7.69 -11.93
C GLY A 42 0.80 -6.79 -11.44
N CYS A 43 0.06 -7.17 -10.39
CA CYS A 43 -1.12 -6.38 -9.94
C CYS A 43 -0.81 -5.17 -9.06
N GLY A 44 0.46 -4.77 -8.89
CA GLY A 44 0.81 -3.59 -8.09
C GLY A 44 0.77 -3.78 -6.56
N LYS A 45 0.93 -5.03 -6.07
CA LYS A 45 1.25 -5.25 -4.65
C LYS A 45 2.56 -4.58 -4.25
#